data_AF-A0A0X3VFY1-F1
#
_entry.id   AF-A0A0X3VFY1-F1
#
_cell.length_a   1.000
_cell.length_b   1.000
_cell.length_c   1.000
_cell.angle_alpha   90.00
_cell.angle_beta   90.00
_cell.angle_gamma   90.00
#
_symmetry.space_group_name_H-M   'P 1'
#
loop_
_entity.id
_entity.type
_entity.pdbx_description
1 polymer ?
#
loop_
_entity_poly.entity_id
_entity_poly.type
_entity_poly.pdbx_seq_one_letter_code
_entity_poly.pdbx_strand_id
1 'polypeptide(L)'
;MTPPTRPAHPLRRDVPSTAAVLADAQDFAAMRRYRTFPYDDHRGYLQQLERLLRTLAAQGVHTTLCLFDPAAYARYCADHALDADDPGSRARYTAALACTGATIPYDGTPLTPLLPLLTEEAARRASWDRATALLARAGRCPTCGEDLAHAAFTRATTALQQLLTALGEGTHHLVCTLPDPGGPLRAYLHTTTPAHGPPRLGETDTLSFCTVLA
;
A
#
# COMPACT_ATOMS: atom_id res chain seq x y z
N MET A 1 40.19 -3.65 -13.85
CA MET A 1 40.11 -2.22 -13.48
C MET A 1 38.78 -2.03 -12.76
N THR A 2 38.79 -2.13 -11.43
CA THR A 2 37.59 -2.04 -10.59
C THR A 2 37.21 -0.57 -10.48
N PRO A 3 35.98 -0.14 -10.83
CA PRO A 3 35.60 1.27 -10.68
C PRO A 3 35.67 1.66 -9.21
N PRO A 4 36.15 2.88 -8.88
CA PRO A 4 36.23 3.32 -7.50
C PRO A 4 34.81 3.45 -6.92
N THR A 5 34.52 2.65 -5.89
CA THR A 5 33.33 2.80 -5.07
C THR A 5 33.39 4.17 -4.40
N ARG A 6 32.63 5.14 -4.91
CA ARG A 6 32.52 6.46 -4.27
C ARG A 6 32.08 6.25 -2.82
N PRO A 7 32.82 6.75 -1.81
CA PRO A 7 32.40 6.62 -0.43
C PRO A 7 31.03 7.28 -0.28
N ALA A 8 30.06 6.52 0.25
CA ALA A 8 28.72 7.03 0.49
C ALA A 8 28.80 8.22 1.45
N HIS A 9 28.11 9.31 1.13
CA HIS A 9 28.03 10.48 2.00
C HIS A 9 27.40 10.07 3.33
N PRO A 10 27.92 10.52 4.50
CA PRO A 10 27.42 10.11 5.82
C PRO A 10 25.91 10.34 5.99
N LEU A 11 25.39 11.45 5.45
CA LEU A 11 23.96 11.77 5.45
C LEU A 11 23.07 10.77 4.71
N ARG A 12 23.64 9.84 3.93
CA ARG A 12 22.85 8.82 3.22
C ARG A 12 22.14 7.86 4.18
N ARG A 13 22.64 7.71 5.41
CA ARG A 13 21.97 6.92 6.46
C ARG A 13 20.79 7.66 7.08
N ASP A 14 20.85 8.99 7.05
CA ASP A 14 19.83 9.87 7.63
C ASP A 14 18.65 10.09 6.68
N VAL A 15 18.76 9.67 5.42
CA VAL A 15 17.72 9.82 4.39
C VAL A 15 17.03 8.49 4.14
N PRO A 16 15.73 8.35 4.47
CA PRO A 16 14.98 7.15 4.14
C PRO A 16 14.87 6.99 2.62
N SER A 17 14.95 5.76 2.14
CA SER A 17 14.81 5.41 0.74
C SER A 17 13.51 4.62 0.52
N THR A 18 12.97 4.69 -0.69
CA THR A 18 11.83 3.88 -1.10
C THR A 18 12.16 3.17 -2.41
N ALA A 19 11.81 1.89 -2.48
CA ALA A 19 11.90 1.10 -3.69
C ALA A 19 10.51 0.64 -4.12
N ALA A 20 10.14 0.96 -5.36
CA ALA A 20 8.93 0.45 -5.97
C ALA A 20 9.21 -0.86 -6.70
N VAL A 21 8.38 -1.88 -6.43
CA VAL A 21 8.60 -3.27 -6.83
C VAL A 21 7.52 -3.72 -7.81
N LEU A 22 7.93 -4.27 -8.95
CA LEU A 22 7.03 -4.99 -9.86
C LEU A 22 6.83 -6.40 -9.32
N ALA A 23 5.71 -6.63 -8.61
CA ALA A 23 5.51 -7.87 -7.85
C ALA A 23 5.19 -9.08 -8.73
N ASP A 24 4.57 -8.90 -9.89
CA ASP A 24 4.23 -9.99 -10.80
C ASP A 24 4.83 -9.82 -12.19
N ALA A 25 4.78 -10.92 -12.94
CA ALA A 25 5.35 -11.01 -14.28
C ALA A 25 4.57 -10.20 -15.33
N GLN A 26 3.28 -9.94 -15.10
CA GLN A 26 2.45 -9.15 -16.02
C GLN A 26 2.83 -7.67 -15.95
N ASP A 27 2.94 -7.13 -14.73
CA ASP A 27 3.37 -5.76 -14.52
C ASP A 27 4.81 -5.55 -15.00
N PHE A 28 5.68 -6.55 -14.77
CA PHE A 28 7.02 -6.55 -15.33
C PHE A 28 7.01 -6.50 -16.87
N ALA A 29 6.19 -7.32 -17.51
CA ALA A 29 6.07 -7.33 -18.97
C ALA A 29 5.52 -6.00 -19.51
N ALA A 30 4.60 -5.34 -18.79
CA ALA A 30 4.10 -4.03 -19.17
C ALA A 30 5.21 -2.96 -19.16
N MET A 31 6.19 -3.06 -18.25
CA MET A 31 7.34 -2.15 -18.21
C MET A 31 8.39 -2.41 -19.30
N ARG A 32 8.48 -3.62 -19.85
CA ARG A 32 9.42 -3.98 -20.95
C ARG A 32 9.22 -3.18 -22.23
N ARG A 33 8.08 -2.49 -22.39
CA ARG A 33 7.83 -1.61 -23.55
C ARG A 33 8.68 -0.33 -23.53
N TYR A 34 9.22 0.05 -22.37
CA TYR A 34 10.07 1.23 -22.20
C TYR A 34 11.54 0.85 -22.43
N ARG A 35 12.21 1.52 -23.35
CA ARG A 35 13.59 1.19 -23.78
C ARG A 35 14.60 1.35 -22.66
N THR A 36 14.36 2.26 -21.72
CA THR A 36 15.26 2.51 -20.59
C THR A 36 15.00 1.61 -19.39
N PHE A 37 14.15 0.58 -19.53
CA PHE A 37 13.94 -0.47 -18.54
C PHE A 37 14.74 -1.74 -18.93
N PRO A 38 15.99 -1.89 -18.44
CA PRO A 38 16.98 -2.78 -19.04
C PRO A 38 16.97 -4.19 -18.43
N TYR A 39 15.82 -4.70 -18.02
CA TYR A 39 15.71 -6.02 -17.37
C TYR A 39 15.03 -7.00 -18.30
N ASP A 40 15.59 -8.19 -18.50
CA ASP A 40 15.10 -9.17 -19.48
C ASP A 40 14.02 -10.11 -18.96
N ASP A 41 14.14 -10.53 -17.69
CA ASP A 41 13.19 -11.42 -17.06
C ASP A 41 12.87 -10.96 -15.63
N HIS A 42 11.65 -11.29 -15.18
CA HIS A 42 11.12 -10.85 -13.89
C HIS A 42 11.92 -11.41 -12.71
N ARG A 43 12.38 -12.67 -12.79
CA ARG A 43 13.16 -13.30 -11.74
C ARG A 43 14.53 -12.64 -11.58
N GLY A 44 15.21 -12.38 -12.70
CA GLY A 44 16.48 -11.66 -12.74
C GLY A 44 16.36 -10.23 -12.20
N TYR A 45 15.28 -9.53 -12.53
CA TYR A 45 14.95 -8.22 -11.95
C TYR A 45 14.81 -8.28 -10.43
N LEU A 46 14.00 -9.21 -9.90
CA LEU A 46 13.79 -9.35 -8.46
C LEU A 46 15.10 -9.69 -7.73
N GLN A 47 15.93 -10.56 -8.28
CA GLN A 47 17.24 -10.89 -7.71
C GLN A 47 18.20 -9.68 -7.70
N GLN A 48 18.19 -8.87 -8.77
CA GLN A 48 19.00 -7.65 -8.83
C GLN A 48 18.52 -6.61 -7.81
N LEU A 49 17.21 -6.41 -7.71
CA LEU A 49 16.61 -5.50 -6.73
C LEU A 49 16.90 -5.97 -5.29
N GLU A 50 16.76 -7.25 -4.99
CA GLU A 50 17.07 -7.79 -3.66
C GLU A 50 18.54 -7.56 -3.28
N ARG A 51 19.50 -7.77 -4.20
CA ARG A 51 20.91 -7.48 -3.95
C ARG A 51 21.16 -6.01 -3.62
N LEU A 52 20.47 -5.10 -4.31
CA LEU A 52 20.52 -3.66 -4.01
C LEU A 52 19.96 -3.38 -2.61
N LEU A 53 18.77 -3.88 -2.30
CA LEU A 53 18.10 -3.68 -1.00
C LEU A 53 18.95 -4.21 0.17
N ARG A 54 19.53 -5.41 0.03
CA ARG A 54 20.46 -5.96 1.04
C ARG A 54 21.69 -5.09 1.22
N THR A 55 22.22 -4.52 0.13
CA THR A 55 23.36 -3.58 0.20
C THR A 55 22.97 -2.29 0.94
N LEU A 56 21.78 -1.75 0.70
CA LEU A 56 21.25 -0.59 1.42
C LEU A 56 21.08 -0.88 2.92
N ALA A 57 20.48 -2.02 3.25
CA ALA A 57 20.29 -2.45 4.62
C ALA A 57 21.64 -2.63 5.36
N ALA A 58 22.62 -3.29 4.73
CA ALA A 58 23.97 -3.46 5.28
C ALA A 58 24.71 -2.13 5.50
N GLN A 59 24.34 -1.08 4.75
CA GLN A 59 24.88 0.27 4.91
C GLN A 59 24.13 1.09 5.97
N GLY A 60 23.08 0.54 6.59
CA GLY A 60 22.23 1.20 7.57
C GLY A 60 21.22 2.17 6.96
N VAL A 61 20.87 2.02 5.68
CA VAL A 61 19.87 2.87 5.01
C VAL A 61 18.48 2.30 5.23
N HIS A 62 17.62 3.04 5.95
CA HIS A 62 16.22 2.68 6.12
C HIS A 62 15.51 2.71 4.76
N THR A 63 14.97 1.56 4.36
CA THR A 63 14.29 1.42 3.07
C THR A 63 12.87 0.94 3.27
N THR A 64 11.92 1.57 2.59
CA THR A 64 10.54 1.07 2.47
C THR A 64 10.30 0.51 1.06
N LEU A 65 9.41 -0.45 0.96
CA LEU A 65 8.97 -1.06 -0.28
C LEU A 65 7.53 -0.64 -0.58
N CYS A 66 7.22 -0.37 -1.84
CA CYS A 66 5.86 -0.20 -2.34
C CYS A 66 5.67 -0.96 -3.66
N LEU A 67 4.42 -1.18 -4.07
CA LEU A 67 4.16 -1.75 -5.39
C LEU A 67 4.31 -0.70 -6.49
N PHE A 68 4.92 -1.12 -7.60
CA PHE A 68 4.94 -0.35 -8.83
C PHE A 68 3.81 -0.85 -9.73
N ASP A 69 2.75 -0.05 -9.90
CA ASP A 69 1.70 -0.29 -10.90
C ASP A 69 2.06 0.44 -12.23
N PRO A 70 2.31 -0.29 -13.33
CA PRO A 70 2.65 0.28 -14.64
C PRO A 70 1.53 1.11 -15.28
N ALA A 71 0.27 0.77 -15.04
CA ALA A 71 -0.87 1.50 -15.57
C ALA A 71 -1.03 2.85 -14.82
N ALA A 72 -0.91 2.82 -13.49
CA ALA A 72 -0.88 4.04 -12.68
C ALA A 72 0.36 4.91 -13.00
N TYR A 73 1.52 4.31 -13.26
CA TYR A 73 2.71 5.03 -13.73
C TYR A 73 2.48 5.76 -15.06
N ALA A 74 1.86 5.08 -16.05
CA ALA A 74 1.57 5.69 -17.34
C ALA A 74 0.62 6.88 -17.21
N ARG A 75 -0.43 6.75 -16.37
CA ARG A 75 -1.35 7.84 -16.05
C ARG A 75 -0.62 8.99 -15.33
N TYR A 76 0.20 8.68 -14.33
CA TYR A 76 1.00 9.68 -13.62
C TYR A 76 1.87 10.50 -14.58
N CYS A 77 2.55 9.83 -15.52
CA CYS A 77 3.36 10.51 -16.53
C CYS A 77 2.53 11.40 -17.45
N ALA A 78 1.36 10.93 -17.90
CA ALA A 78 0.46 11.72 -18.73
C ALA A 78 -0.05 12.97 -17.99
N ASP A 79 -0.51 12.80 -16.74
CA ASP A 79 -1.06 13.88 -15.92
C ASP A 79 0.00 14.95 -15.59
N HIS A 80 1.27 14.57 -15.54
CA HIS A 80 2.39 15.46 -15.19
C HIS A 80 3.25 15.86 -16.39
N ALA A 81 2.83 15.52 -17.62
CA ALA A 81 3.58 15.76 -18.86
C ALA A 81 5.04 15.27 -18.80
N LEU A 82 5.26 14.08 -18.25
CA LEU A 82 6.57 13.42 -18.16
C LEU A 82 6.74 12.39 -19.26
N ASP A 83 7.98 12.21 -19.73
CA ASP A 83 8.33 11.09 -20.61
C ASP A 83 8.37 9.79 -19.79
N ALA A 84 7.48 8.85 -20.10
CA ALA A 84 7.42 7.57 -19.40
C ALA A 84 8.64 6.67 -19.66
N ASP A 85 9.40 6.91 -20.74
CA ASP A 85 10.65 6.21 -21.02
C ASP A 85 11.87 6.89 -20.37
N ASP A 86 11.71 8.01 -19.66
CA ASP A 86 12.81 8.62 -18.89
C ASP A 86 13.00 7.91 -17.53
N PRO A 87 14.23 7.50 -17.15
CA PRO A 87 14.49 6.94 -15.83
C PRO A 87 14.15 7.88 -14.67
N GLY A 88 14.27 9.19 -14.86
CA GLY A 88 13.90 10.20 -13.86
C GLY A 88 12.39 10.21 -13.56
N SER A 89 11.55 9.96 -14.56
CA SER A 89 10.10 9.82 -14.38
C SER A 89 9.74 8.66 -13.44
N ARG A 90 10.41 7.50 -13.58
CA ARG A 90 10.20 6.37 -12.65
C ARG A 90 10.61 6.69 -11.22
N ALA A 91 11.71 7.41 -11.04
CA ALA A 91 12.16 7.85 -9.72
C ALA A 91 11.17 8.85 -9.09
N ARG A 92 10.65 9.80 -9.87
CA ARG A 92 9.60 10.75 -9.42
C ARG A 92 8.32 10.04 -9.03
N TYR A 93 7.88 9.06 -9.83
CA TYR A 93 6.70 8.26 -9.50
C TYR A 93 6.91 7.45 -8.21
N THR A 94 8.08 6.82 -8.04
CA THR A 94 8.44 6.12 -6.80
C THR A 94 8.41 7.05 -5.59
N ALA A 95 8.90 8.29 -5.74
CA ALA A 95 8.83 9.30 -4.68
C ALA A 95 7.39 9.70 -4.35
N ALA A 96 6.51 9.81 -5.35
CA ALA A 96 5.08 10.05 -5.13
C ALA A 96 4.44 8.90 -4.35
N LEU A 97 4.73 7.64 -4.73
CA LEU A 97 4.27 6.45 -4.03
C LEU A 97 4.77 6.38 -2.58
N ALA A 98 5.97 6.87 -2.30
CA ALA A 98 6.50 6.92 -0.93
C ALA A 98 5.66 7.82 -0.01
N CYS A 99 5.02 8.87 -0.55
CA CYS A 99 4.19 9.79 0.23
C CYS A 99 2.74 9.33 0.37
N THR A 100 2.18 8.68 -0.66
CA THR A 100 0.74 8.41 -0.74
C THR A 100 0.39 6.92 -0.77
N GLY A 101 1.36 6.06 -1.06
CA GLY A 101 1.15 4.64 -1.29
C GLY A 101 1.17 3.78 -0.04
N ALA A 102 0.75 2.54 -0.22
CA ALA A 102 0.99 1.44 0.70
C ALA A 102 2.49 1.11 0.73
N THR A 103 3.12 1.22 1.89
CA THR A 103 4.54 0.91 2.06
C THR A 103 4.77 -0.06 3.20
N ILE A 104 5.68 -1.01 3.03
CA ILE A 104 6.18 -1.85 4.12
C ILE A 104 7.67 -1.58 4.36
N PRO A 105 8.16 -1.61 5.61
CA PRO A 105 9.58 -1.49 5.88
C PRO A 105 10.34 -2.71 5.34
N TYR A 106 11.53 -2.48 4.81
CA TYR A 106 12.46 -3.54 4.44
C TYR A 106 13.45 -3.80 5.58
N ASP A 107 13.47 -5.04 6.07
CA ASP A 107 14.29 -5.47 7.21
C ASP A 107 15.44 -6.43 6.81
N GLY A 108 15.64 -6.67 5.51
CA GLY A 108 16.61 -7.64 4.99
C GLY A 108 16.01 -8.99 4.60
N THR A 109 14.71 -9.21 4.83
CA THR A 109 13.97 -10.39 4.36
C THR A 109 14.08 -10.53 2.83
N PRO A 110 14.16 -11.77 2.26
CA PRO A 110 14.11 -11.96 0.81
C PRO A 110 12.84 -11.35 0.19
N LEU A 111 12.88 -10.92 -1.07
CA LEU A 111 11.73 -10.26 -1.70
C LEU A 111 10.53 -11.20 -1.88
N THR A 112 10.76 -12.45 -2.27
CA THR A 112 9.70 -13.42 -2.57
C THR A 112 8.59 -13.52 -1.50
N PRO A 113 8.90 -13.73 -0.20
CA PRO A 113 7.87 -13.74 0.84
C PRO A 113 7.23 -12.37 1.12
N LEU A 114 7.88 -11.26 0.75
CA LEU A 114 7.35 -9.92 0.91
C LEU A 114 6.36 -9.54 -0.21
N LEU A 115 6.45 -10.15 -1.40
CA LEU A 115 5.59 -9.79 -2.53
C LEU A 115 4.09 -9.94 -2.21
N PRO A 116 3.61 -11.07 -1.65
CA PRO A 116 2.20 -11.20 -1.30
C PRO A 116 1.75 -10.17 -0.25
N LEU A 117 2.63 -9.83 0.70
CA LEU A 117 2.35 -8.82 1.73
C LEU A 117 2.23 -7.42 1.11
N LEU A 118 3.10 -7.08 0.16
CA LEU A 118 3.01 -5.85 -0.62
C LEU A 118 1.71 -5.77 -1.42
N THR A 119 1.34 -6.86 -2.10
CA THR A 119 0.08 -6.96 -2.85
C THR A 119 -1.13 -6.75 -1.96
N GLU A 120 -1.18 -7.40 -0.80
CA GLU A 120 -2.29 -7.25 0.14
C GLU A 120 -2.34 -5.83 0.73
N GLU A 121 -1.20 -5.25 1.08
CA GLU A 121 -1.15 -3.89 1.63
C GLU A 121 -1.57 -2.84 0.60
N ALA A 122 -1.17 -3.00 -0.67
CA ALA A 122 -1.66 -2.15 -1.76
C ALA A 122 -3.16 -2.32 -2.03
N ALA A 123 -3.67 -3.57 -2.02
CA ALA A 123 -5.09 -3.84 -2.19
C ALA A 123 -5.93 -3.24 -1.05
N ARG A 124 -5.42 -3.31 0.19
CA ARG A 124 -6.02 -2.68 1.37
C ARG A 124 -6.09 -1.17 1.20
N ARG A 125 -5.00 -0.53 0.77
CA ARG A 125 -4.98 0.92 0.52
C ARG A 125 -5.93 1.32 -0.60
N ALA A 126 -5.93 0.58 -1.71
CA ALA A 126 -6.84 0.83 -2.83
C ALA A 126 -8.32 0.70 -2.40
N SER A 127 -8.64 -0.28 -1.56
CA SER A 127 -9.99 -0.45 -1.00
C SER A 127 -10.39 0.76 -0.15
N TRP A 128 -9.49 1.25 0.69
CA TRP A 128 -9.73 2.44 1.52
C TRP A 128 -9.92 3.70 0.69
N ASP A 129 -9.05 3.97 -0.29
CA ASP A 129 -9.15 5.13 -1.18
C ASP A 129 -10.48 5.08 -1.96
N ARG A 130 -10.87 3.90 -2.44
CA ARG A 130 -12.11 3.69 -3.19
C ARG A 130 -13.36 3.86 -2.33
N ALA A 131 -13.39 3.28 -1.13
CA ALA A 131 -14.48 3.43 -0.19
C ALA A 131 -14.66 4.90 0.23
N THR A 132 -13.55 5.59 0.52
CA THR A 132 -13.55 7.03 0.80
C THR A 132 -14.14 7.84 -0.36
N ALA A 133 -13.76 7.53 -1.60
CA ALA A 133 -14.30 8.19 -2.78
C ALA A 133 -15.80 7.91 -3.01
N LEU A 134 -16.29 6.73 -2.61
CA LEU A 134 -17.72 6.40 -2.65
C LEU A 134 -18.51 7.19 -1.61
N LEU A 135 -18.04 7.21 -0.36
CA LEU A 135 -18.65 7.96 0.73
C LEU A 135 -18.71 9.46 0.41
N ALA A 136 -17.63 10.02 -0.15
CA ALA A 136 -17.59 11.42 -0.56
C ALA A 136 -18.65 11.78 -1.64
N ARG A 137 -19.13 10.79 -2.39
CA ARG A 137 -20.17 10.95 -3.44
C ARG A 137 -21.57 10.55 -2.99
N ALA A 138 -21.73 10.03 -1.77
CA ALA A 138 -23.01 9.53 -1.27
C ALA A 138 -24.07 10.64 -1.18
N GLY A 139 -23.66 11.87 -0.86
CA GLY A 139 -24.56 13.03 -0.80
C GLY A 139 -25.52 12.98 0.39
N ARG A 140 -26.74 13.51 0.21
CA ARG A 140 -27.77 13.60 1.26
C ARG A 140 -29.00 12.77 0.92
N CYS A 141 -29.68 12.28 1.95
CA CYS A 141 -30.96 11.59 1.80
C CYS A 141 -32.02 12.55 1.23
N PRO A 142 -32.74 12.17 0.15
CA PRO A 142 -33.74 13.04 -0.45
C PRO A 142 -34.98 13.24 0.44
N THR A 143 -35.22 12.35 1.40
CA THR A 143 -36.43 12.39 2.26
C THR A 143 -36.20 13.15 3.56
N CYS A 144 -35.07 12.92 4.24
CA CYS A 144 -34.79 13.52 5.56
C CYS A 144 -33.62 14.53 5.56
N GLY A 145 -32.89 14.68 4.45
CA GLY A 145 -31.76 15.62 4.34
C GLY A 145 -30.48 15.21 5.07
N GLU A 146 -30.46 14.05 5.71
CA GLU A 146 -29.31 13.50 6.44
C GLU A 146 -28.12 13.26 5.50
N ASP A 147 -26.91 13.54 5.99
CA ASP A 147 -25.67 13.21 5.30
C ASP A 147 -25.47 11.69 5.29
N LEU A 148 -25.49 11.10 4.10
CA LEU A 148 -25.47 9.64 3.96
C LEU A 148 -24.12 9.03 4.36
N ALA A 149 -23.02 9.75 4.15
CA ALA A 149 -21.70 9.28 4.55
C ALA A 149 -21.58 9.26 6.07
N HIS A 150 -22.03 10.33 6.73
CA HIS A 150 -22.05 10.40 8.19
C HIS A 150 -22.95 9.31 8.80
N ALA A 151 -24.16 9.12 8.26
CA ALA A 151 -25.08 8.09 8.73
C ALA A 151 -24.51 6.68 8.53
N ALA A 152 -23.88 6.40 7.39
CA ALA A 152 -23.22 5.13 7.11
C ALA A 152 -22.08 4.84 8.09
N PHE A 153 -21.23 5.84 8.36
CA PHE A 153 -20.12 5.69 9.29
C PHE A 153 -20.58 5.45 10.74
N THR A 154 -21.65 6.12 11.18
CA THR A 154 -22.28 5.88 12.49
C THR A 154 -22.85 4.45 12.59
N ARG A 155 -23.47 3.95 11.52
CA ARG A 155 -23.94 2.55 11.47
C ARG A 155 -22.78 1.56 11.50
N ALA A 156 -21.73 1.79 10.72
CA ALA A 156 -20.55 0.92 10.66
C ALA A 156 -19.84 0.82 12.02
N THR A 157 -19.62 1.95 12.68
CA THR A 157 -18.99 1.99 14.01
C THR A 157 -19.84 1.28 15.07
N THR A 158 -21.16 1.49 15.06
CA THR A 158 -22.09 0.81 15.97
C THR A 158 -22.11 -0.70 15.72
N ALA A 159 -22.16 -1.13 14.46
CA ALA A 159 -22.11 -2.54 14.09
C ALA A 159 -20.80 -3.21 14.53
N LEU A 160 -19.66 -2.52 14.37
CA LEU A 160 -18.37 -3.02 14.85
C LEU A 160 -18.34 -3.17 16.37
N GLN A 161 -18.85 -2.19 17.12
CA GLN A 161 -18.93 -2.27 18.58
C GLN A 161 -19.79 -3.46 19.05
N GLN A 162 -20.93 -3.67 18.41
CA GLN A 162 -21.82 -4.81 18.69
C GLN A 162 -21.13 -6.15 18.38
N LEU A 163 -20.43 -6.24 17.25
CA LEU A 163 -19.67 -7.42 16.86
C LEU A 163 -18.55 -7.74 17.87
N LEU A 164 -17.76 -6.74 18.26
CA LEU A 164 -16.69 -6.92 19.26
C LEU A 164 -17.24 -7.36 20.62
N THR A 165 -18.40 -6.81 21.02
CA THR A 165 -19.08 -7.22 22.26
C THR A 165 -19.52 -8.68 22.17
N ALA A 166 -20.04 -9.12 21.02
CA ALA A 166 -20.49 -10.50 20.81
C ALA A 166 -19.34 -11.51 20.74
N LEU A 167 -18.18 -11.13 20.20
CA LEU A 167 -16.99 -11.98 20.11
C LEU A 167 -16.34 -12.25 21.47
N GLY A 168 -16.49 -11.31 22.41
CA GLY A 168 -15.96 -11.44 23.76
C GLY A 168 -14.43 -11.44 23.83
N GLU A 169 -13.91 -12.09 24.87
CA GLU A 169 -12.48 -12.14 25.18
C GLU A 169 -11.67 -12.89 24.11
N GLY A 170 -10.40 -12.51 23.93
CA GLY A 170 -9.46 -13.18 23.04
C GLY A 170 -8.95 -12.31 21.89
N THR A 171 -8.18 -12.93 21.01
CA THR A 171 -7.62 -12.30 19.82
C THR A 171 -8.45 -12.69 18.61
N HIS A 172 -8.98 -11.69 17.91
CA HIS A 172 -9.83 -11.87 16.74
C HIS A 172 -9.24 -11.17 15.53
N HIS A 173 -9.39 -11.79 14.37
CA HIS A 173 -9.06 -11.23 13.06
C HIS A 173 -10.36 -11.07 12.26
N LEU A 174 -10.80 -9.84 12.10
CA LEU A 174 -12.03 -9.53 11.38
C LEU A 174 -11.70 -9.20 9.92
N VAL A 175 -12.50 -9.73 9.00
CA VAL A 175 -12.38 -9.50 7.57
C VAL A 175 -13.70 -8.92 7.07
N CYS A 176 -13.65 -7.72 6.50
CA CYS A 176 -14.76 -7.12 5.75
C CYS A 176 -14.46 -7.24 4.27
N THR A 177 -15.39 -7.82 3.50
CA THR A 177 -15.28 -7.87 2.04
C THR A 177 -16.63 -7.51 1.44
N LEU A 178 -16.66 -6.45 0.63
CA LEU A 178 -17.86 -5.97 -0.04
C LEU A 178 -17.66 -6.03 -1.57
N PRO A 179 -18.65 -6.48 -2.34
CA PRO A 179 -18.59 -6.41 -3.78
C PRO A 179 -18.72 -4.94 -4.25
N ASP A 180 -17.85 -4.49 -5.15
CA ASP A 180 -17.96 -3.21 -5.88
C ASP A 180 -17.68 -3.45 -7.38
N PRO A 181 -18.32 -2.72 -8.30
CA PRO A 181 -18.07 -2.84 -9.74
C PRO A 181 -16.61 -2.64 -10.15
N GLY A 182 -15.82 -1.88 -9.37
CA GLY A 182 -14.39 -1.66 -9.60
C GLY A 182 -13.47 -2.75 -9.00
N GLY A 183 -14.05 -3.83 -8.45
CA GLY A 183 -13.34 -4.87 -7.70
C GLY A 183 -13.74 -4.87 -6.22
N PRO A 184 -13.60 -6.00 -5.50
CA PRO A 184 -14.06 -6.10 -4.12
C PRO A 184 -13.29 -5.15 -3.19
N LEU A 185 -14.02 -4.45 -2.31
CA LEU A 185 -13.44 -3.66 -1.23
C LEU A 185 -13.13 -4.58 -0.06
N ARG A 186 -11.90 -4.51 0.47
CA ARG A 186 -11.45 -5.36 1.58
C ARG A 186 -10.84 -4.51 2.70
N ALA A 187 -11.17 -4.87 3.94
CA ALA A 187 -10.51 -4.33 5.12
C ALA A 187 -10.37 -5.42 6.20
N TYR A 188 -9.35 -5.26 7.04
CA TYR A 188 -9.05 -6.16 8.13
C TYR A 188 -8.90 -5.38 9.42
N LEU A 189 -9.28 -6.02 10.52
CA LEU A 189 -9.08 -5.47 11.85
C LEU A 189 -8.59 -6.58 12.78
N HIS A 190 -7.39 -6.40 13.34
CA HIS A 190 -6.91 -7.21 14.43
C HIS A 190 -7.31 -6.55 15.75
N THR A 191 -7.87 -7.35 16.65
CA THR A 191 -8.27 -6.90 17.98
C THR A 191 -7.88 -7.93 19.00
N THR A 192 -7.48 -7.46 20.19
CA THR A 192 -7.32 -8.31 21.36
C THR A 192 -8.16 -7.74 22.50
N THR A 193 -9.14 -8.52 22.94
CA THR A 193 -9.98 -8.20 24.09
C THR A 193 -9.42 -8.93 25.32
N PRO A 194 -8.81 -8.21 26.29
CA PRO A 194 -8.36 -8.84 27.54
C PRO A 194 -9.55 -9.26 28.40
N ALA A 195 -9.33 -10.18 29.34
CA ALA A 195 -10.37 -10.67 30.25
C ALA A 195 -11.03 -9.54 31.07
N HIS A 196 -10.27 -8.48 31.35
CA HIS A 196 -10.77 -7.29 32.03
C HIS A 196 -10.29 -6.04 31.26
N GLY A 197 -11.18 -5.48 30.43
CA GLY A 197 -10.93 -4.21 29.76
C GLY A 197 -11.54 -4.12 28.35
N PRO A 198 -11.50 -2.93 27.74
CA PRO A 198 -11.97 -2.74 26.38
C PRO A 198 -11.06 -3.44 25.36
N PRO A 199 -11.58 -3.77 24.17
CA PRO A 199 -10.77 -4.29 23.07
C PRO A 199 -9.66 -3.30 22.71
N ARG A 200 -8.45 -3.82 22.51
CA ARG A 200 -7.32 -3.03 22.01
C ARG A 200 -7.40 -2.98 20.50
N LEU A 201 -7.62 -1.77 19.97
CA LEU A 201 -7.81 -1.52 18.55
C LEU A 201 -6.78 -0.52 18.05
N GLY A 202 -6.21 -0.79 16.87
CA GLY A 202 -5.44 0.21 16.13
C GLY A 202 -6.38 1.26 15.54
N GLU A 203 -6.12 2.55 15.79
CA GLU A 203 -6.97 3.65 15.33
C GLU A 203 -7.10 3.67 13.80
N THR A 204 -5.97 3.62 13.09
CA THR A 204 -5.92 3.58 11.62
C THR A 204 -6.65 2.38 11.03
N ASP A 205 -6.50 1.20 11.64
CA ASP A 205 -7.13 -0.04 11.17
C ASP A 205 -8.63 -0.01 11.41
N THR A 206 -9.06 0.53 12.55
CA THR A 206 -10.48 0.72 12.88
C THR A 206 -11.14 1.70 11.93
N LEU A 207 -10.49 2.83 11.67
CA LEU A 207 -10.97 3.81 10.68
C LEU A 207 -11.06 3.18 9.29
N SER A 208 -10.04 2.43 8.87
CA SER A 208 -10.04 1.75 7.57
C SER A 208 -11.18 0.74 7.46
N PHE A 209 -11.39 -0.06 8.50
CA PHE A 209 -12.45 -1.06 8.57
C PHE A 209 -13.84 -0.43 8.52
N CYS A 210 -14.09 0.60 9.34
CA CYS A 210 -15.37 1.32 9.34
C CYS A 210 -15.62 2.08 8.03
N THR A 211 -14.56 2.58 7.37
CA THR A 211 -14.68 3.23 6.05
C THR A 211 -15.14 2.26 4.98
N VAL A 212 -14.62 1.02 4.97
CA VAL A 212 -15.05 0.00 4.01
C VAL A 212 -16.43 -0.55 4.36
N LEU A 213 -16.77 -0.70 5.64
CA LEU A 213 -18.07 -1.21 6.08
C LEU A 213 -19.24 -0.22 5.83
N ALA A 214 -18.95 1.08 5.78
CA ALA A 214 -19.92 2.17 5.58
C ALA A 214 -20.36 2.28 4.11
#